data_AF-A0A6A6RC42-F1
#
_entry.id   AF-A0A6A6RC42-F1
#
_cell.length_a   1.000
_cell.length_b   1.000
_cell.length_c   1.000
_cell.angle_alpha   90.00
_cell.angle_beta   90.00
_cell.angle_gamma   90.00
#
_symmetry.space_group_name_H-M   'P 1'
#
loop_
_entity.id
_entity.type
_entity.pdbx_description
1 polymer ?
#
loop_
_entity_poly.entity_id
_entity_poly.type
_entity_poly.pdbx_seq_one_letter_code
_entity_poly.pdbx_strand_id
1 'polypeptide(L)'
;MNLMPNIAMGMGHGRYPSIIIDTSEGYIPVDGKAMELMLPKFANDAKRRGLHMDVFQMTDRVQRSQRGADPESLLYAIITVVDMLSKRLGVEASKVSLLNQLQDSMQIDIQRMPTYSRGVSRFPQCLTLFNSLASVAHYSRSQPMSSILSTFFLQKGAIIARRENPKNIIRWWLAIRKLYLEQEDKAMCFREILKGKPSIMTHARRRLARDQRLLNEFLGDMVNAANLRPGFPRRGILPPPRVSPPPPRMGFQPGFFDGFRGFPGPMNEDDGPLTPGWFEEYDDEFPDMMDDEFVPRGMDGSLEDRVASLEVQINGLNQLIMAYLSALSVFPRRFPTAAASFSFEQSILEPNM
;
A
#
# COMPACT_ATOMS: atom_id res chain seq x y z
N MET A 1 -12.76 46.15 -12.75
CA MET A 1 -12.57 45.79 -11.32
C MET A 1 -12.73 44.28 -11.21
N ASN A 2 -11.61 43.55 -11.12
CA ASN A 2 -11.63 42.09 -11.01
C ASN A 2 -11.88 41.72 -9.55
N LEU A 3 -13.08 41.19 -9.28
CA LEU A 3 -13.41 40.54 -8.03
C LEU A 3 -12.61 39.23 -7.97
N MET A 4 -11.45 39.27 -7.33
CA MET A 4 -10.78 38.07 -6.84
C MET A 4 -11.77 37.35 -5.90
N PRO A 5 -12.12 36.08 -6.15
CA PRO A 5 -12.90 35.33 -5.19
C PRO A 5 -12.05 35.20 -3.93
N ASN A 6 -12.53 35.79 -2.84
CA ASN A 6 -12.08 35.49 -1.48
C ASN A 6 -12.36 34.00 -1.25
N ILE A 7 -11.39 33.16 -1.60
CA ILE A 7 -11.40 31.73 -1.27
C ILE A 7 -11.44 31.70 0.25
N ALA A 8 -12.57 31.22 0.76
CA ALA A 8 -12.85 31.05 2.17
C ALA A 8 -11.60 30.53 2.88
N MET A 9 -11.15 31.26 3.91
CA MET A 9 -10.24 30.76 4.93
C MET A 9 -10.92 29.59 5.63
N GLY A 10 -10.87 28.43 4.98
CA GLY A 10 -11.49 27.20 5.42
C GLY A 10 -10.80 26.74 6.69
N MET A 11 -11.57 26.78 7.78
CA MET A 11 -11.33 26.21 9.11
C MET A 11 -10.33 25.03 9.09
N GLY A 12 -9.04 25.32 9.21
CA GLY A 12 -8.03 24.38 9.66
C GLY A 12 -8.03 24.35 11.19
N HIS A 13 -7.60 23.25 11.81
CA HIS A 13 -7.17 23.31 13.20
C HIS A 13 -6.10 24.41 13.30
N GLY A 14 -6.40 25.50 14.02
CA GLY A 14 -5.93 26.89 13.81
C GLY A 14 -4.43 27.22 13.76
N ARG A 15 -3.56 26.24 13.51
CA ARG A 15 -2.13 26.41 13.21
C ARG A 15 -1.70 25.90 11.83
N TYR A 16 -2.50 25.06 11.17
CA TYR A 16 -2.11 24.45 9.89
C TYR A 16 -3.14 24.80 8.81
N PRO A 17 -2.72 25.51 7.75
CA PRO A 17 -3.61 25.80 6.63
C PRO A 17 -3.90 24.51 5.85
N SER A 18 -5.07 24.45 5.21
CA SER A 18 -5.40 23.34 4.33
C SER A 18 -4.49 23.36 3.10
N ILE A 19 -4.06 22.19 2.64
CA ILE A 19 -3.34 22.02 1.37
C ILE A 19 -4.37 21.60 0.33
N ILE A 20 -4.42 22.31 -0.79
CA ILE A 20 -5.33 21.99 -1.90
C ILE A 20 -4.62 21.01 -2.83
N ILE A 21 -5.26 19.85 -3.05
CA ILE A 21 -4.79 18.84 -3.99
C ILE A 21 -5.68 18.85 -5.23
N ASP A 22 -5.08 19.14 -6.39
CA ASP A 22 -5.72 19.11 -7.69
C ASP A 22 -5.76 17.65 -8.19
N THR A 23 -6.97 17.21 -8.54
CA THR A 23 -7.23 15.89 -9.14
C THR A 23 -7.96 16.05 -10.46
N SER A 24 -8.11 14.97 -11.22
CA SER A 24 -8.93 14.97 -12.44
C SER A 24 -10.41 15.28 -12.18
N GLU A 25 -10.90 15.03 -10.95
CA GLU A 25 -12.31 15.19 -10.57
C GLU A 25 -12.60 16.50 -9.85
N GLY A 26 -11.56 17.26 -9.46
CA GLY A 26 -11.69 18.54 -8.77
C GLY A 26 -10.63 18.77 -7.71
N TYR A 27 -10.93 19.69 -6.79
CA TYR A 27 -10.03 20.14 -5.73
C TYR A 27 -10.37 19.45 -4.41
N ILE A 28 -9.37 18.79 -3.81
CA ILE A 28 -9.52 18.11 -2.52
C ILE A 28 -8.77 18.93 -1.46
N PRO A 29 -9.46 19.59 -0.51
CA PRO A 29 -8.79 20.23 0.62
C PRO A 29 -8.36 19.17 1.63
N VAL A 30 -7.05 19.12 1.91
CA VAL A 30 -6.45 18.20 2.89
C VAL A 30 -5.99 18.97 4.11
N ASP A 31 -6.23 18.42 5.31
CA ASP A 31 -5.70 18.99 6.54
C ASP A 31 -4.16 19.02 6.51
N GLY A 32 -3.58 20.22 6.61
CA GLY A 32 -2.14 20.41 6.48
C GLY A 32 -1.34 19.66 7.55
N LYS A 33 -1.88 19.52 8.76
CA LYS A 33 -1.22 18.76 9.83
C LYS A 33 -1.21 17.26 9.53
N ALA A 34 -2.33 16.71 9.06
CA ALA A 34 -2.41 15.31 8.65
C ALA A 34 -1.45 15.03 7.48
N MET A 35 -1.39 15.94 6.50
CA MET A 35 -0.46 15.86 5.38
C MET A 35 1.01 15.91 5.83
N GLU A 36 1.37 16.78 6.78
CA GLU A 36 2.72 16.84 7.35
C GLU A 36 3.13 15.55 8.05
N LEU A 37 2.20 14.90 8.76
CA LEU A 37 2.49 13.66 9.48
C LEU A 37 2.55 12.46 8.55
N MET A 38 1.58 12.32 7.65
CA MET A 38 1.44 11.15 6.79
C MET A 38 2.27 11.25 5.51
N LEU A 39 2.48 12.45 4.98
CA LEU A 39 3.17 12.71 3.72
C LEU A 39 4.13 13.92 3.82
N PRO A 40 5.12 13.91 4.73
CA PRO A 40 5.90 15.10 5.08
C PRO A 40 6.62 15.75 3.90
N LYS A 41 7.14 14.95 2.96
CA LYS A 41 7.83 15.51 1.79
C LYS A 41 6.89 16.28 0.87
N PHE A 42 5.69 15.75 0.64
CA PHE A 42 4.68 16.43 -0.15
C PHE A 42 4.14 17.67 0.57
N ALA A 43 3.93 17.60 1.89
CA ALA A 43 3.53 18.79 2.65
C ALA A 43 4.56 19.93 2.54
N ASN A 44 5.86 19.61 2.63
CA ASN A 44 6.94 20.59 2.44
C ASN A 44 6.97 21.16 1.02
N ASP A 45 6.73 20.31 0.01
CA ASP A 45 6.65 20.75 -1.38
C ASP A 45 5.44 21.66 -1.63
N ALA A 46 4.28 21.35 -1.03
CA ALA A 46 3.08 22.17 -1.09
C ALA A 46 3.31 23.56 -0.47
N LYS A 47 3.94 23.61 0.71
CA LYS A 47 4.27 24.88 1.39
C LYS A 47 5.11 25.81 0.52
N ARG A 48 6.06 25.25 -0.25
CA ARG A 48 6.91 26.01 -1.18
C ARG A 48 6.16 26.50 -2.43
N ARG A 49 4.97 25.96 -2.69
CA ARG A 49 4.16 26.21 -3.90
C ARG A 49 2.83 26.89 -3.57
N GLY A 50 2.74 27.57 -2.43
CA GLY A 50 1.53 28.29 -2.03
C GLY A 50 0.40 27.38 -1.56
N LEU A 51 0.71 26.20 -1.01
CA LEU A 51 -0.25 25.22 -0.47
C LEU A 51 -1.11 24.52 -1.54
N HIS A 52 -0.63 24.47 -2.77
CA HIS A 52 -1.25 23.74 -3.88
C HIS A 52 -0.34 22.62 -4.40
N MET A 53 -0.94 21.48 -4.73
CA MET A 53 -0.27 20.35 -5.37
C MET A 53 -1.19 19.62 -6.32
N ASP A 54 -0.62 18.97 -7.32
CA ASP A 54 -1.33 18.15 -8.30
C ASP A 54 -0.99 16.67 -8.07
N VAL A 55 -2.02 15.81 -8.07
CA VAL A 55 -1.86 14.37 -7.85
C VAL A 55 -1.01 13.68 -8.92
N PHE A 56 -1.05 14.14 -10.17
CA PHE A 56 -0.20 13.65 -11.26
C PHE A 56 1.25 14.07 -11.04
N GLN A 57 1.48 15.29 -10.56
CA GLN A 57 2.83 15.73 -10.16
C GLN A 57 3.36 14.94 -8.97
N MET A 58 2.50 14.62 -8.00
CA MET A 58 2.88 13.75 -6.88
C MET A 58 3.28 12.36 -7.39
N THR A 59 2.48 11.79 -8.30
CA THR A 59 2.70 10.47 -8.91
C THR A 59 4.02 10.41 -9.66
N ASP A 60 4.24 11.36 -10.58
CA ASP A 60 5.47 11.47 -11.37
C ASP A 60 6.72 11.58 -10.48
N ARG A 61 6.65 12.32 -9.38
CA ARG A 61 7.77 12.41 -8.43
C ARG A 61 8.08 11.08 -7.74
N VAL A 62 7.06 10.33 -7.31
CA VAL A 62 7.28 9.00 -6.72
C VAL A 62 7.85 8.06 -7.77
N GLN A 63 7.30 8.07 -8.97
CA GLN A 63 7.75 7.23 -10.08
C GLN A 63 9.21 7.49 -10.45
N ARG A 64 9.62 8.77 -10.59
CA ARG A 64 11.04 9.13 -10.85
C ARG A 64 11.98 8.66 -9.75
N SER A 65 11.49 8.64 -8.50
CA SER A 65 12.25 8.14 -7.36
C SER A 65 12.25 6.61 -7.23
N GLN A 66 11.30 5.92 -7.86
CA GLN A 66 11.04 4.49 -7.70
C GLN A 66 10.99 3.82 -9.07
N ARG A 67 12.17 3.42 -9.58
CA ARG A 67 12.28 2.78 -10.89
C ARG A 67 11.36 1.56 -10.98
N GLY A 68 10.56 1.49 -12.05
CA GLY A 68 9.67 0.36 -12.33
C GLY A 68 8.37 0.33 -11.53
N ALA A 69 8.03 1.39 -10.79
CA ALA A 69 6.70 1.52 -10.22
C ALA A 69 5.67 1.88 -11.32
N ASP A 70 4.55 1.17 -11.30
CA ASP A 70 3.44 1.39 -12.24
C ASP A 70 2.73 2.73 -11.93
N PRO A 71 2.62 3.66 -12.89
CA PRO A 71 2.07 5.00 -12.64
C PRO A 71 0.60 4.96 -12.25
N GLU A 72 -0.21 4.08 -12.83
CA GLU A 72 -1.65 3.98 -12.51
C GLU A 72 -1.85 3.49 -11.07
N SER A 73 -1.11 2.45 -10.68
CA SER A 73 -1.14 1.91 -9.32
C SER A 73 -0.63 2.93 -8.29
N LEU A 74 0.35 3.77 -8.65
CA LEU A 74 0.83 4.85 -7.80
C LEU A 74 -0.20 5.96 -7.66
N LEU A 75 -0.81 6.38 -8.78
CA LEU A 75 -1.86 7.38 -8.80
C LEU A 75 -3.02 6.96 -7.88
N TYR A 76 -3.49 5.72 -8.04
CA TYR A 76 -4.53 5.14 -7.18
C TYR A 76 -4.15 5.20 -5.70
N ALA A 77 -2.93 4.76 -5.35
CA ALA A 77 -2.47 4.78 -3.96
C ALA A 77 -2.36 6.21 -3.38
N ILE A 78 -1.94 7.19 -4.18
CA ILE A 78 -1.86 8.59 -3.75
C ILE A 78 -3.27 9.16 -3.54
N ILE A 79 -4.19 8.93 -4.48
CA ILE A 79 -5.59 9.35 -4.36
C ILE A 79 -6.21 8.75 -3.10
N THR A 80 -6.02 7.45 -2.86
CA THR A 80 -6.44 6.77 -1.65
C THR A 80 -5.94 7.49 -0.39
N VAL A 81 -4.65 7.83 -0.32
CA VAL A 81 -4.10 8.53 0.85
C VAL A 81 -4.67 9.94 0.98
N VAL A 82 -4.76 10.69 -0.12
CA VAL A 82 -5.32 12.05 -0.13
C VAL A 82 -6.78 12.06 0.33
N ASP A 83 -7.61 11.15 -0.18
CA ASP A 83 -9.03 11.01 0.21
C ASP A 83 -9.18 10.63 1.70
N MET A 84 -8.31 9.75 2.22
CA MET A 84 -8.32 9.45 3.65
C MET A 84 -7.94 10.66 4.52
N LEU A 85 -7.03 11.51 4.05
CA LEU A 85 -6.61 12.71 4.78
C LEU A 85 -7.62 13.86 4.65
N SER A 86 -8.34 13.95 3.53
CA SER A 86 -9.37 14.98 3.29
C SER A 86 -10.57 14.84 4.24
N LYS A 87 -10.89 13.61 4.64
CA LYS A 87 -12.00 13.30 5.57
C LYS A 87 -11.76 13.77 7.01
N ARG A 88 -10.61 14.40 7.30
CA ARG A 88 -10.25 15.00 8.61
C ARG A 88 -10.37 14.05 9.80
N LEU A 89 -10.24 12.75 9.57
CA LEU A 89 -10.45 11.74 10.62
C LEU A 89 -9.29 11.68 11.63
N GLY A 90 -8.20 12.42 11.39
CA GLY A 90 -6.96 12.33 12.15
C GLY A 90 -6.13 11.09 11.77
N VAL A 91 -4.87 11.06 12.22
CA VAL A 91 -3.89 10.01 11.82
C VAL A 91 -4.37 8.60 12.18
N GLU A 92 -4.95 8.41 13.37
CA GLU A 92 -5.41 7.10 13.83
C GLU A 92 -6.56 6.54 12.97
N ALA A 93 -7.50 7.39 12.55
CA ALA A 93 -8.57 6.93 11.69
C ALA A 93 -8.11 6.74 10.23
N SER A 94 -7.17 7.55 9.75
CA SER A 94 -6.49 7.27 8.46
C SER A 94 -5.76 5.92 8.49
N LYS A 95 -5.15 5.56 9.63
CA LYS A 95 -4.58 4.22 9.85
C LYS A 95 -5.62 3.13 9.74
N VAL A 96 -6.75 3.24 10.45
CA VAL A 96 -7.84 2.24 10.38
C VAL A 96 -8.36 2.12 8.95
N SER A 97 -8.57 3.23 8.25
CA SER A 97 -9.06 3.23 6.87
C SER A 97 -8.08 2.54 5.91
N LEU A 98 -6.78 2.80 6.01
CA LEU A 98 -5.78 2.18 5.16
C LEU A 98 -5.61 0.68 5.43
N LEU A 99 -5.69 0.26 6.71
CA LEU A 99 -5.71 -1.15 7.08
C LEU A 99 -6.92 -1.86 6.49
N ASN A 100 -8.10 -1.25 6.58
CA ASN A 100 -9.32 -1.80 6.00
C ASN A 100 -9.18 -1.94 4.48
N GLN A 101 -8.68 -0.95 3.76
CA GLN A 101 -8.50 -1.06 2.30
C GLN A 101 -7.53 -2.19 1.89
N LEU A 102 -6.44 -2.39 2.63
CA LEU A 102 -5.51 -3.49 2.38
C LEU A 102 -6.18 -4.85 2.67
N GLN A 103 -6.96 -4.91 3.75
CA GLN A 103 -7.71 -6.10 4.12
C GLN A 103 -8.80 -6.42 3.09
N ASP A 104 -9.53 -5.42 2.61
CA ASP A 104 -10.56 -5.57 1.58
C ASP A 104 -9.94 -6.07 0.27
N SER A 105 -8.81 -5.47 -0.14
CA SER A 105 -8.05 -5.92 -1.32
C SER A 105 -7.61 -7.37 -1.18
N MET A 106 -7.14 -7.77 0.01
CA MET A 106 -6.78 -9.17 0.30
C MET A 106 -8.00 -10.10 0.24
N GLN A 107 -9.15 -9.69 0.76
CA GLN A 107 -10.38 -10.50 0.73
C GLN A 107 -10.89 -10.69 -0.70
N ILE A 108 -10.88 -9.64 -1.52
CA ILE A 108 -11.23 -9.72 -2.94
C ILE A 108 -10.30 -10.72 -3.65
N ASP A 109 -9.00 -10.65 -3.40
CA ASP A 109 -8.04 -11.60 -3.98
C ASP A 109 -8.26 -13.04 -3.50
N ILE A 110 -8.64 -13.24 -2.24
CA ILE A 110 -8.97 -14.58 -1.70
C ILE A 110 -10.21 -15.14 -2.41
N GLN A 111 -11.25 -14.34 -2.59
CA GLN A 111 -12.49 -14.77 -3.25
C GLN A 111 -12.24 -15.13 -4.72
N ARG A 112 -11.33 -14.42 -5.37
CA ARG A 112 -10.95 -14.65 -6.78
C ARG A 112 -9.82 -15.66 -6.95
N MET A 113 -9.24 -16.18 -5.87
CA MET A 113 -8.09 -17.08 -5.93
C MET A 113 -8.26 -18.31 -6.87
N PRO A 114 -9.43 -18.97 -6.95
CA PRO A 114 -9.64 -20.11 -7.83
C PRO A 114 -9.49 -19.78 -9.32
N THR A 115 -9.65 -18.52 -9.72
CA THR A 115 -9.61 -18.11 -11.14
C THR A 115 -8.21 -17.72 -11.61
N TYR A 116 -7.23 -17.63 -10.70
CA TYR A 116 -5.88 -17.21 -11.07
C TYR A 116 -5.04 -18.36 -11.63
N SER A 117 -4.46 -18.10 -12.81
CA SER A 117 -3.54 -19.02 -13.49
C SER A 117 -2.28 -19.28 -12.67
N ARG A 118 -1.65 -20.44 -12.92
CA ARG A 118 -0.38 -20.81 -12.30
C ARG A 118 0.68 -19.75 -12.61
N GLY A 119 1.32 -19.21 -11.56
CA GLY A 119 2.41 -18.24 -11.68
C GLY A 119 2.04 -16.78 -11.39
N VAL A 120 0.75 -16.43 -11.40
CA VAL A 120 0.27 -15.11 -10.95
C VAL A 120 0.30 -15.04 -9.42
N SER A 121 0.40 -13.82 -8.87
CA SER A 121 0.22 -13.57 -7.44
C SER A 121 -1.09 -14.16 -6.96
N ARG A 122 -1.09 -14.77 -5.77
CA ARG A 122 -2.34 -15.15 -5.09
C ARG A 122 -3.04 -13.95 -4.48
N PHE A 123 -2.30 -12.85 -4.31
CA PHE A 123 -2.81 -11.56 -3.84
C PHE A 123 -2.40 -10.43 -4.79
N PRO A 124 -2.86 -10.41 -6.06
CA PRO A 124 -2.38 -9.45 -7.04
C PRO A 124 -2.78 -8.01 -6.69
N GLN A 125 -4.04 -7.74 -6.31
CA GLN A 125 -4.49 -6.39 -6.02
C GLN A 125 -3.88 -5.89 -4.71
N CYS A 126 -3.88 -6.74 -3.68
CA CYS A 126 -3.29 -6.41 -2.39
C CYS A 126 -1.78 -6.16 -2.49
N LEU A 127 -1.04 -6.99 -3.25
CA LEU A 127 0.39 -6.80 -3.49
C LEU A 127 0.67 -5.50 -4.25
N THR A 128 -0.13 -5.17 -5.26
CA THR A 128 0.01 -3.94 -6.05
C THR A 128 -0.23 -2.71 -5.16
N LEU A 129 -1.34 -2.67 -4.42
CA LEU A 129 -1.65 -1.57 -3.51
C LEU A 129 -0.58 -1.42 -2.43
N PHE A 130 -0.16 -2.51 -1.78
CA PHE A 130 0.89 -2.49 -0.78
C PHE A 130 2.22 -1.96 -1.34
N ASN A 131 2.61 -2.40 -2.54
CA ASN A 131 3.83 -1.92 -3.21
C ASN A 131 3.78 -0.42 -3.53
N SER A 132 2.64 0.06 -4.03
CA SER A 132 2.45 1.48 -4.33
C SER A 132 2.50 2.32 -3.06
N LEU A 133 1.79 1.90 -2.00
CA LEU A 133 1.84 2.57 -0.71
C LEU A 133 3.24 2.55 -0.08
N ALA A 134 3.97 1.44 -0.19
CA ALA A 134 5.36 1.35 0.27
C ALA A 134 6.27 2.30 -0.51
N SER A 135 6.03 2.47 -1.81
CA SER A 135 6.77 3.40 -2.66
C SER A 135 6.48 4.86 -2.30
N VAL A 136 5.21 5.19 -2.02
CA VAL A 136 4.80 6.52 -1.51
C VAL A 136 5.41 6.79 -0.13
N ALA A 137 5.31 5.83 0.79
CA ALA A 137 5.87 5.93 2.14
C ALA A 137 7.39 6.14 2.10
N HIS A 138 8.10 5.41 1.25
CA HIS A 138 9.53 5.55 1.04
C HIS A 138 9.90 6.92 0.49
N TYR A 139 9.25 7.36 -0.60
CA TYR A 139 9.49 8.66 -1.20
C TYR A 139 9.28 9.78 -0.19
N SER A 140 8.18 9.70 0.57
CA SER A 140 7.78 10.71 1.52
C SER A 140 8.53 10.63 2.85
N ARG A 141 9.26 9.53 3.12
CA ARG A 141 9.86 9.21 4.43
C ARG A 141 8.82 9.16 5.55
N SER A 142 7.67 8.58 5.26
CA SER A 142 6.54 8.51 6.19
C SER A 142 6.67 7.32 7.13
N GLN A 143 7.07 7.59 8.38
CA GLN A 143 7.05 6.58 9.44
C GLN A 143 5.62 6.11 9.75
N PRO A 144 4.59 6.97 9.86
CA PRO A 144 3.23 6.52 10.14
C PRO A 144 2.69 5.57 9.06
N MET A 145 2.86 5.88 7.77
CA MET A 145 2.47 4.96 6.69
C MET A 145 3.25 3.65 6.77
N SER A 146 4.55 3.72 7.03
CA SER A 146 5.39 2.52 7.15
C SER A 146 4.93 1.62 8.31
N SER A 147 4.53 2.21 9.45
CA SER A 147 3.99 1.50 10.60
C SER A 147 2.61 0.88 10.33
N ILE A 148 1.77 1.54 9.54
CA ILE A 148 0.48 0.97 9.10
C ILE A 148 0.71 -0.26 8.23
N LEU A 149 1.60 -0.16 7.24
CA LEU A 149 1.94 -1.26 6.34
C LEU A 149 2.60 -2.43 7.08
N SER A 150 3.49 -2.17 8.03
CA SER A 150 4.05 -3.25 8.86
C SER A 150 2.98 -3.88 9.76
N THR A 151 2.06 -3.12 10.34
CA THR A 151 0.97 -3.66 11.15
C THR A 151 0.11 -4.63 10.34
N PHE A 152 -0.29 -4.25 9.12
CA PHE A 152 -1.00 -5.15 8.21
C PHE A 152 -0.19 -6.43 7.95
N PHE A 153 1.09 -6.28 7.62
CA PHE A 153 1.93 -7.43 7.27
C PHE A 153 2.23 -8.33 8.47
N LEU A 154 2.34 -7.79 9.69
CA LEU A 154 2.50 -8.59 10.90
C LEU A 154 1.25 -9.43 11.19
N GLN A 155 0.07 -8.93 10.86
CA GLN A 155 -1.19 -9.64 11.07
C GLN A 155 -1.48 -10.70 9.99
N LYS A 156 -1.08 -10.44 8.73
CA LYS A 156 -1.47 -11.25 7.57
C LYS A 156 -0.30 -11.95 6.88
N GLY A 157 0.95 -11.60 7.22
CA GLY A 157 2.16 -12.01 6.52
C GLY A 157 2.35 -13.52 6.44
N ALA A 158 2.08 -14.25 7.52
CA ALA A 158 2.16 -15.72 7.52
C ALA A 158 1.13 -16.36 6.57
N ILE A 159 -0.09 -15.81 6.52
CA ILE A 159 -1.15 -16.28 5.60
C ILE A 159 -0.74 -15.99 4.15
N ILE A 160 -0.25 -14.77 3.89
CA ILE A 160 0.25 -14.36 2.58
C ILE A 160 1.36 -15.31 2.14
N ALA A 161 2.40 -15.48 2.95
CA ALA A 161 3.56 -16.31 2.61
C ALA A 161 3.20 -17.78 2.39
N ARG A 162 2.27 -18.34 3.17
CA ARG A 162 1.82 -19.73 2.99
C ARG A 162 1.25 -19.95 1.59
N ARG A 163 0.32 -19.08 1.17
CA ARG A 163 -0.40 -19.23 -0.11
C ARG A 163 0.41 -18.73 -1.31
N GLU A 164 1.33 -17.80 -1.10
CA GLU A 164 1.98 -17.09 -2.18
C GLU A 164 3.15 -17.87 -2.79
N ASN A 165 3.18 -17.92 -4.11
CA ASN A 165 4.38 -17.71 -4.91
C ASN A 165 5.78 -17.44 -4.29
N PRO A 166 6.84 -18.28 -4.35
CA PRO A 166 8.19 -17.83 -3.95
C PRO A 166 8.67 -16.57 -4.68
N LYS A 167 8.35 -16.42 -5.98
CA LYS A 167 8.70 -15.22 -6.76
C LYS A 167 7.97 -13.97 -6.23
N ASN A 168 6.70 -14.10 -5.85
CA ASN A 168 5.91 -12.99 -5.31
C ASN A 168 6.23 -12.69 -3.84
N ILE A 169 6.69 -13.67 -3.05
CA ILE A 169 7.22 -13.42 -1.70
C ILE A 169 8.43 -12.48 -1.77
N ILE A 170 9.30 -12.63 -2.78
CA ILE A 170 10.42 -11.70 -3.00
C ILE A 170 9.90 -10.27 -3.26
N ARG A 171 8.76 -10.12 -3.97
CA ARG A 171 8.14 -8.80 -4.19
C ARG A 171 7.61 -8.21 -2.89
N TRP A 172 6.98 -9.02 -2.03
CA TRP A 172 6.56 -8.59 -0.69
C TRP A 172 7.77 -8.16 0.18
N TRP A 173 8.84 -8.95 0.17
CA TRP A 173 10.09 -8.62 0.87
C TRP A 173 10.69 -7.28 0.39
N LEU A 174 10.77 -7.07 -0.93
CA LEU A 174 11.22 -5.79 -1.50
C LEU A 174 10.34 -4.62 -1.05
N ALA A 175 9.02 -4.81 -1.02
CA ALA A 175 8.10 -3.79 -0.54
C ALA A 175 8.35 -3.42 0.94
N ILE A 176 8.54 -4.42 1.79
CA ILE A 176 8.85 -4.23 3.21
C ILE A 176 10.19 -3.51 3.40
N ARG A 177 11.21 -3.82 2.59
CA ARG A 177 12.52 -3.15 2.67
C ARG A 177 12.45 -1.65 2.39
N LYS A 178 11.54 -1.23 1.50
CA LYS A 178 11.30 0.19 1.18
C LYS A 178 10.75 0.98 2.38
N LEU A 179 10.09 0.32 3.33
CA LEU A 179 9.46 0.97 4.47
C LEU A 179 10.48 1.71 5.33
N TYR A 180 10.07 2.85 5.85
CA TYR A 180 10.87 3.69 6.74
C TYR A 180 10.69 3.22 8.19
N LEU A 181 11.27 2.05 8.48
CA LEU A 181 11.20 1.33 9.75
C LEU A 181 12.61 0.99 10.26
N GLU A 182 12.72 0.79 11.57
CA GLU A 182 13.90 0.19 12.20
C GLU A 182 14.13 -1.23 11.67
N GLN A 183 15.38 -1.70 11.73
CA GLN A 183 15.76 -2.99 11.16
C GLN A 183 15.09 -4.16 11.91
N GLU A 184 14.86 -4.00 13.21
CA GLU A 184 14.13 -4.95 14.05
C GLU A 184 12.68 -5.11 13.59
N ASP A 185 11.99 -4.01 13.28
CA ASP A 185 10.58 -4.04 12.84
C ASP A 185 10.44 -4.70 11.46
N LYS A 186 11.39 -4.43 10.55
CA LYS A 186 11.46 -5.13 9.25
C LYS A 186 11.70 -6.63 9.44
N ALA A 187 12.62 -6.99 10.33
CA ALA A 187 12.92 -8.37 10.65
C ALA A 187 11.73 -9.09 11.29
N MET A 188 10.88 -8.41 12.08
CA MET A 188 9.60 -8.97 12.53
C MET A 188 8.66 -9.28 11.35
N CYS A 189 8.54 -8.40 10.35
CA CYS A 189 7.77 -8.69 9.15
C CYS A 189 8.33 -9.89 8.36
N PHE A 190 9.65 -9.97 8.19
CA PHE A 190 10.29 -11.10 7.52
C PHE A 190 10.12 -12.41 8.29
N ARG A 191 10.05 -12.35 9.62
CA ARG A 191 9.75 -13.53 10.44
C ARG A 191 8.35 -14.08 10.15
N GLU A 192 7.37 -13.23 9.85
CA GLU A 192 6.04 -13.71 9.39
C GLU A 192 6.13 -14.45 8.04
N ILE A 193 7.03 -14.01 7.15
CA ILE A 193 7.30 -14.76 5.90
C ILE A 193 7.84 -16.16 6.23
N LEU A 194 8.83 -16.25 7.12
CA LEU A 194 9.41 -17.53 7.53
C LEU A 194 8.42 -18.44 8.24
N LYS A 195 7.53 -17.88 9.07
CA LYS A 195 6.42 -18.64 9.70
C LYS A 195 5.46 -19.21 8.66
N GLY A 196 5.14 -18.46 7.62
CA GLY A 196 4.24 -18.92 6.56
C GLY A 196 4.90 -19.87 5.57
N LYS A 197 6.20 -19.71 5.29
CA LYS A 197 6.96 -20.50 4.32
C LYS A 197 8.43 -20.69 4.74
N PRO A 198 8.73 -21.66 5.63
CA PRO A 198 10.11 -21.92 6.07
C PRO A 198 11.06 -22.31 4.93
N SER A 199 10.54 -22.98 3.90
CA SER A 199 11.31 -23.41 2.72
C SER A 199 11.72 -22.27 1.77
N ILE A 200 11.29 -21.03 2.02
CA ILE A 200 11.50 -19.91 1.08
C ILE A 200 12.99 -19.65 0.81
N MET A 201 13.87 -19.87 1.79
CA MET A 201 15.31 -19.66 1.63
C MET A 201 15.91 -20.59 0.57
N THR A 202 15.48 -21.85 0.52
CA THR A 202 15.91 -22.84 -0.49
C THR A 202 15.37 -22.46 -1.87
N HIS A 203 14.10 -22.06 -1.95
CA HIS A 203 13.49 -21.64 -3.22
C HIS A 203 14.11 -20.34 -3.76
N ALA A 204 14.46 -19.40 -2.90
CA ALA A 204 15.09 -18.13 -3.27
C ALA A 204 16.43 -18.36 -3.96
N ARG A 205 17.25 -19.33 -3.51
CA ARG A 205 18.52 -19.68 -4.15
C ARG A 205 18.34 -20.07 -5.62
N ARG A 206 17.35 -20.91 -5.93
CA ARG A 206 17.06 -21.32 -7.32
C ARG A 206 16.55 -20.14 -8.16
N ARG A 207 15.71 -19.28 -7.58
CA ARG A 207 15.04 -18.19 -8.31
C ARG A 207 15.90 -16.94 -8.51
N LEU A 208 16.79 -16.64 -7.57
CA LEU A 208 17.67 -15.47 -7.58
C LEU A 208 19.12 -15.82 -7.96
N ALA A 209 19.39 -17.04 -8.45
CA ALA A 209 20.73 -17.46 -8.86
C ALA A 209 21.41 -16.51 -9.85
N ARG A 210 20.62 -15.80 -10.68
CA ARG A 210 21.11 -14.81 -11.65
C ARG A 210 21.43 -13.45 -11.04
N ASP A 211 20.86 -13.12 -9.87
CA ASP A 211 21.09 -11.86 -9.15
C ASP A 211 21.62 -12.17 -7.74
N GLN A 212 22.92 -12.48 -7.69
CA GLN A 212 23.59 -12.88 -6.46
C GLN A 212 23.52 -11.80 -5.37
N ARG A 213 23.49 -10.52 -5.76
CA ARG A 213 23.34 -9.40 -4.83
C ARG A 213 21.98 -9.46 -4.16
N LEU A 214 20.91 -9.55 -4.95
CA LEU A 214 19.55 -9.63 -4.42
C LEU A 214 19.34 -10.87 -3.57
N LEU A 215 19.92 -12.01 -3.97
CA LEU A 215 19.91 -13.24 -3.19
C LEU A 215 20.60 -13.06 -1.82
N ASN A 216 21.80 -12.48 -1.79
CA ASN A 216 22.54 -12.26 -0.55
C ASN A 216 21.78 -11.30 0.39
N GLU A 217 21.20 -10.23 -0.15
CA GLU A 217 20.37 -9.30 0.62
C GLU A 217 19.13 -10.01 1.18
N PHE A 218 18.44 -10.83 0.37
CA PHE A 218 17.27 -11.61 0.80
C PHE A 218 17.63 -12.60 1.91
N LEU A 219 18.69 -13.40 1.71
CA LEU A 219 19.12 -14.39 2.70
C LEU A 219 19.60 -13.73 3.99
N GLY A 220 20.32 -12.61 3.90
CA GLY A 220 20.76 -11.85 5.07
C GLY A 220 19.59 -11.36 5.92
N ASP A 221 18.57 -10.79 5.27
CA ASP A 221 17.34 -10.35 5.96
C ASP A 221 16.57 -11.51 6.61
N MET A 222 16.47 -12.66 5.91
CA MET A 222 15.79 -13.85 6.44
C MET A 222 16.55 -14.49 7.61
N VAL A 223 17.88 -14.60 7.52
CA VAL A 223 18.72 -15.11 8.61
C VAL A 223 18.62 -14.20 9.84
N ASN A 224 18.69 -12.88 9.64
CA ASN A 224 18.50 -11.91 10.73
C ASN A 224 17.14 -12.08 11.40
N ALA A 225 16.07 -12.23 10.61
CA ALA A 225 14.72 -12.47 11.11
C ALA A 225 14.56 -13.80 11.86
N ALA A 226 15.24 -14.85 11.41
CA ALA A 226 15.24 -16.16 12.08
C ALA A 226 15.95 -16.10 13.44
N ASN A 227 16.99 -15.28 13.56
CA ASN A 227 17.77 -15.11 14.79
C ASN A 227 17.09 -14.21 15.83
N LEU A 228 16.02 -13.50 15.47
CA LEU A 228 15.24 -12.72 16.43
C LEU A 228 14.55 -13.65 17.44
N ARG A 229 15.08 -13.67 18.67
CA ARG A 229 14.50 -14.45 19.77
C ARG A 229 13.02 -14.06 19.99
N PRO A 230 12.09 -15.02 20.01
CA PRO A 230 10.75 -14.77 20.51
C PRO A 230 10.84 -14.38 21.99
N GLY A 231 10.44 -13.17 22.36
CA GLY A 231 10.13 -12.87 23.76
C GLY A 231 10.94 -11.82 24.50
N PHE A 232 11.65 -10.91 23.83
CA PHE A 232 12.02 -9.65 24.47
C PHE A 232 11.09 -8.53 24.00
N PRO A 233 9.92 -8.32 24.63
CA PRO A 233 9.23 -7.04 24.49
C PRO A 233 10.21 -5.93 24.89
N ARG A 234 10.24 -4.85 24.11
CA ARG A 234 11.13 -3.70 24.33
C ARG A 234 11.19 -3.34 25.82
N ARG A 235 12.42 -3.32 26.37
CA ARG A 235 12.77 -2.51 27.53
C ARG A 235 12.34 -1.07 27.22
N GLY A 236 11.21 -0.63 27.73
CA GLY A 236 10.67 0.70 27.47
C GLY A 236 9.18 0.82 27.80
N ILE A 237 8.43 -0.28 27.70
CA ILE A 237 7.13 -0.38 28.36
C ILE A 237 7.40 -1.00 29.72
N LEU A 238 7.42 -0.16 30.77
CA LEU A 238 7.37 -0.68 32.14
C LEU A 238 6.21 -1.69 32.17
N PRO A 239 6.41 -2.90 32.73
CA PRO A 239 5.29 -3.80 32.96
C PRO A 239 4.20 -2.99 33.67
N PRO A 240 2.92 -3.11 33.27
CA PRO A 240 1.84 -2.45 33.99
C PRO A 240 2.05 -2.76 35.48
N PRO A 241 1.93 -1.75 36.37
CA PRO A 241 2.12 -1.98 37.80
C PRO A 241 1.29 -3.21 38.16
N ARG A 242 1.93 -4.20 38.80
CA ARG A 242 1.23 -5.36 39.31
C ARG A 242 0.18 -4.81 40.26
N VAL A 243 -1.05 -4.68 39.78
CA VAL A 243 -2.20 -4.39 40.62
C VAL A 243 -2.34 -5.65 41.43
N SER A 244 -1.85 -5.60 42.68
CA SER A 244 -2.08 -6.64 43.65
C SER A 244 -3.58 -6.95 43.62
N PRO A 245 -3.98 -8.24 43.48
CA PRO A 245 -5.39 -8.58 43.56
C PRO A 245 -5.94 -7.98 44.85
N PRO A 246 -7.12 -7.33 44.81
CA PRO A 246 -7.72 -6.79 46.02
C PRO A 246 -7.83 -7.92 47.04
N PRO A 247 -7.53 -7.65 48.33
CA PRO A 247 -7.62 -8.65 49.37
C PRO A 247 -9.02 -9.29 49.35
N PRO A 248 -9.13 -10.59 49.60
CA PRO A 248 -10.42 -11.27 49.60
C PRO A 248 -11.35 -10.57 50.58
N ARG A 249 -12.46 -10.02 50.07
CA ARG A 249 -13.55 -9.54 50.91
C ARG A 249 -14.11 -10.73 51.69
N MET A 250 -13.78 -10.81 52.97
CA MET A 250 -14.53 -11.63 53.91
C MET A 250 -15.93 -11.03 54.06
N GLY A 251 -16.95 -11.88 54.00
CA GLY A 251 -18.32 -11.58 54.40
C GLY A 251 -19.23 -11.20 53.23
N PHE A 252 -20.11 -12.11 52.82
CA PHE A 252 -21.40 -12.35 53.48
C PHE A 252 -22.11 -13.46 52.70
N GLN A 253 -22.42 -14.57 53.37
CA GLN A 253 -23.46 -15.50 52.93
C GLN A 253 -24.82 -14.90 53.33
N PRO A 254 -25.75 -14.80 52.39
CA PRO A 254 -27.15 -15.05 52.69
C PRO A 254 -27.63 -16.22 51.84
N GLY A 255 -27.93 -17.33 52.51
CA GLY A 255 -28.77 -18.36 51.92
C GLY A 255 -30.18 -17.80 51.74
N PHE A 256 -30.76 -17.97 50.56
CA PHE A 256 -32.20 -17.92 50.31
C PHE A 256 -32.43 -18.37 48.87
N PHE A 257 -32.82 -19.63 48.68
CA PHE A 257 -33.98 -20.08 47.90
C PHE A 257 -33.90 -21.60 47.74
N ASP A 258 -34.58 -22.26 48.68
CA ASP A 258 -35.17 -23.57 48.47
C ASP A 258 -36.20 -23.51 47.33
N GLY A 259 -36.24 -24.58 46.54
CA GLY A 259 -37.47 -25.01 45.88
C GLY A 259 -37.62 -24.64 44.41
N PHE A 260 -37.08 -25.48 43.52
CA PHE A 260 -37.84 -25.92 42.35
C PHE A 260 -37.55 -27.40 42.06
N ARG A 261 -38.55 -28.23 42.35
CA ARG A 261 -38.67 -29.62 41.89
C ARG A 261 -39.18 -29.60 40.45
N GLY A 262 -38.65 -30.51 39.64
CA GLY A 262 -39.35 -31.14 38.54
C GLY A 262 -38.76 -30.85 37.17
N PHE A 263 -38.06 -31.82 36.60
CA PHE A 263 -38.37 -32.42 35.29
C PHE A 263 -37.45 -33.64 35.09
N PRO A 264 -37.98 -34.82 34.68
CA PRO A 264 -37.17 -36.02 34.49
C PRO A 264 -36.76 -36.25 33.02
N GLY A 265 -35.54 -36.76 32.85
CA GLY A 265 -35.15 -37.72 31.80
C GLY A 265 -34.30 -37.18 30.64
N PRO A 266 -33.70 -38.06 29.82
CA PRO A 266 -33.26 -39.44 30.08
C PRO A 266 -31.74 -39.60 29.92
N MET A 267 -31.23 -40.73 30.44
CA MET A 267 -29.90 -41.25 30.14
C MET A 267 -29.74 -41.52 28.64
N ASN A 268 -28.54 -41.25 28.11
CA ASN A 268 -27.92 -42.10 27.10
C ASN A 268 -26.45 -42.25 27.47
N GLU A 269 -26.11 -43.47 27.85
CA GLU A 269 -24.77 -44.04 27.79
C GLU A 269 -24.43 -44.18 26.30
N ASP A 270 -23.35 -43.55 25.84
CA ASP A 270 -22.42 -44.19 24.93
C ASP A 270 -21.15 -43.33 24.78
N ASP A 271 -20.06 -44.02 25.04
CA ASP A 271 -18.68 -43.59 25.02
C ASP A 271 -18.20 -43.15 23.63
N GLY A 272 -17.34 -42.13 23.62
CA GLY A 272 -16.49 -41.85 22.46
C GLY A 272 -15.80 -40.49 22.51
N PRO A 273 -14.53 -40.39 22.94
CA PRO A 273 -13.75 -39.17 22.72
C PRO A 273 -13.34 -39.06 21.25
N LEU A 274 -14.03 -38.22 20.48
CA LEU A 274 -13.55 -37.77 19.18
C LEU A 274 -12.42 -36.76 19.37
N THR A 275 -11.19 -37.25 19.37
CA THR A 275 -9.98 -36.46 19.11
C THR A 275 -10.04 -35.86 17.69
N PRO A 276 -9.88 -34.54 17.49
CA PRO A 276 -9.66 -34.00 16.15
C PRO A 276 -8.20 -34.24 15.74
N GLY A 277 -7.95 -35.38 15.09
CA GLY A 277 -6.72 -35.62 14.34
C GLY A 277 -6.74 -34.80 13.05
N TRP A 278 -6.04 -33.67 13.04
CA TRP A 278 -5.62 -32.98 11.82
C TRP A 278 -4.10 -33.15 11.68
N PHE A 279 -3.69 -34.35 11.29
CA PHE A 279 -2.42 -34.56 10.61
C PHE A 279 -2.72 -34.49 9.11
N GLU A 280 -2.52 -33.31 8.52
CA GLU A 280 -2.28 -33.21 7.08
C GLU A 280 -0.76 -33.33 6.88
N GLU A 281 -0.28 -34.57 6.76
CA GLU A 281 0.94 -34.86 6.01
C GLU A 281 0.64 -34.57 4.54
N TYR A 282 0.92 -33.35 4.10
CA TYR A 282 1.18 -33.11 2.69
C TYR A 282 2.62 -33.52 2.42
N ASP A 283 2.79 -34.76 1.99
CA ASP A 283 3.96 -35.17 1.22
C ASP A 283 3.94 -34.35 -0.09
N ASP A 284 4.62 -33.21 -0.06
CA ASP A 284 5.04 -32.47 -1.25
C ASP A 284 6.18 -33.26 -1.94
N GLU A 285 5.91 -34.50 -2.36
CA GLU A 285 6.66 -35.14 -3.45
C GLU A 285 6.27 -34.42 -4.74
N PHE A 286 6.97 -33.31 -5.00
CA PHE A 286 7.05 -32.77 -6.35
C PHE A 286 7.80 -33.81 -7.20
N PRO A 287 7.18 -34.41 -8.23
CA PRO A 287 7.97 -35.13 -9.22
C PRO A 287 8.92 -34.12 -9.88
N ASP A 288 10.21 -34.39 -9.79
CA ASP A 288 11.26 -33.76 -10.59
C ASP A 288 10.98 -34.10 -12.07
N MET A 289 10.06 -33.35 -12.67
CA MET A 289 9.89 -33.31 -14.12
C MET A 289 11.01 -32.42 -14.67
N MET A 290 12.10 -33.11 -15.01
CA MET A 290 13.13 -32.67 -15.93
C MET A 290 12.51 -32.06 -17.20
N ASP A 291 13.28 -31.17 -17.80
CA ASP A 291 13.00 -30.42 -19.02
C ASP A 291 12.39 -31.29 -20.14
N ASP A 292 11.15 -30.99 -20.52
CA ASP A 292 10.64 -31.28 -21.85
C ASP A 292 10.13 -29.97 -22.47
N GLU A 293 10.68 -29.66 -23.64
CA GLU A 293 10.27 -28.57 -24.52
C GLU A 293 8.76 -28.65 -24.77
N PHE A 294 8.01 -27.82 -24.04
CA PHE A 294 6.59 -27.63 -24.31
C PHE A 294 6.43 -26.70 -25.51
N VAL A 295 6.47 -27.29 -26.71
CA VAL A 295 5.88 -26.71 -27.91
C VAL A 295 4.38 -26.53 -27.65
N PRO A 296 3.83 -25.30 -27.63
CA PRO A 296 2.40 -25.12 -27.46
C PRO A 296 1.68 -25.56 -28.74
N ARG A 297 1.17 -26.80 -28.74
CA ARG A 297 0.08 -27.19 -29.65
C ARG A 297 -1.22 -26.62 -29.10
N GLY A 298 -1.87 -25.77 -29.91
CA GLY A 298 -3.27 -25.41 -29.73
C GLY A 298 -3.52 -23.91 -29.52
N MET A 299 -3.11 -23.06 -30.46
CA MET A 299 -3.83 -21.85 -30.83
C MET A 299 -3.47 -21.51 -32.28
N ASP A 300 -4.20 -22.12 -33.22
CA ASP A 300 -4.08 -21.87 -34.66
C ASP A 300 -4.71 -20.52 -35.02
N GLY A 301 -4.04 -19.43 -34.66
CA GLY A 301 -4.04 -18.21 -35.47
C GLY A 301 -2.63 -18.07 -36.00
N SER A 302 -2.46 -17.92 -37.31
CA SER A 302 -1.13 -17.69 -37.88
C SER A 302 -0.50 -16.50 -37.15
N LEU A 303 0.81 -16.54 -36.90
CA LEU A 303 1.53 -15.38 -36.38
C LEU A 303 1.24 -14.15 -37.25
N GLU A 304 1.01 -14.37 -38.54
CA GLU A 304 0.63 -13.38 -39.54
C GLU A 304 -0.75 -12.76 -39.24
N ASP A 305 -1.73 -13.54 -38.77
CA ASP A 305 -3.06 -13.03 -38.39
C ASP A 305 -2.98 -12.13 -37.15
N ARG A 306 -2.10 -12.48 -36.21
CA ARG A 306 -1.86 -11.67 -35.01
C ARG A 306 -1.12 -10.38 -35.35
N VAL A 307 -0.17 -10.43 -36.29
CA VAL A 307 0.53 -9.26 -36.79
C VAL A 307 -0.44 -8.35 -37.57
N ALA A 308 -1.25 -8.91 -38.46
CA ALA A 308 -2.26 -8.16 -39.21
C ALA A 308 -3.30 -7.51 -38.28
N SER A 309 -3.74 -8.21 -37.23
CA SER A 309 -4.64 -7.66 -36.22
C SER A 309 -4.03 -6.48 -35.46
N LEU A 310 -2.73 -6.56 -35.11
CA LEU A 310 -2.01 -5.47 -34.46
C LEU A 310 -1.81 -4.27 -35.40
N GLU A 311 -1.52 -4.50 -36.68
CA GLU A 311 -1.40 -3.43 -37.67
C GLU A 311 -2.72 -2.66 -37.85
N VAL A 312 -3.86 -3.36 -37.85
CA VAL A 312 -5.19 -2.73 -37.89
C VAL A 312 -5.43 -1.87 -36.64
N GLN A 313 -5.06 -2.35 -35.45
CA GLN A 313 -5.21 -1.58 -34.21
C GLN A 313 -4.32 -0.34 -34.17
N ILE A 314 -3.07 -0.44 -34.63
CA ILE A 314 -2.13 0.68 -34.72
C ILE A 314 -2.63 1.73 -35.72
N ASN A 315 -3.17 1.30 -36.86
CA ASN A 315 -3.74 2.21 -37.85
C ASN A 315 -4.99 2.94 -37.32
N GLY A 316 -5.84 2.26 -36.54
CA GLY A 316 -6.97 2.89 -35.87
C GLY A 316 -6.55 3.96 -34.84
N LEU A 317 -5.52 3.67 -34.05
CA LEU A 317 -4.94 4.64 -33.10
C LEU A 317 -4.35 5.86 -33.81
N ASN A 318 -3.63 5.66 -34.91
CA ASN A 318 -3.07 6.76 -35.70
C ASN A 318 -4.16 7.66 -36.29
N GLN A 319 -5.28 7.10 -36.75
CA GLN A 319 -6.42 7.89 -37.22
C GLN A 319 -7.06 8.72 -36.10
N LEU A 320 -7.21 8.14 -34.90
CA LEU A 320 -7.71 8.87 -33.72
C LEU A 320 -6.79 10.03 -33.33
N ILE A 321 -5.48 9.82 -33.34
CA ILE A 321 -4.50 10.88 -33.05
C ILE A 321 -4.60 11.99 -34.09
N MET A 322 -4.68 11.66 -35.38
CA MET A 322 -4.80 12.67 -36.43
C MET A 322 -6.13 13.44 -36.37
N ALA A 323 -7.23 12.78 -36.01
CA ALA A 323 -8.52 13.42 -35.78
C ALA A 323 -8.49 14.36 -34.56
N TYR A 324 -7.78 13.98 -33.51
CA TYR A 324 -7.59 14.83 -32.33
C TYR A 324 -6.73 16.06 -32.63
N LEU A 325 -5.63 15.87 -33.37
CA LEU A 325 -4.76 16.99 -33.78
C LEU A 325 -5.46 17.95 -34.76
N SER A 326 -6.29 17.43 -35.67
CA SER A 326 -7.08 18.29 -36.55
C SER A 326 -8.15 19.07 -35.78
N ALA A 327 -8.82 18.45 -34.80
CA ALA A 327 -9.76 19.14 -33.92
C ALA A 327 -9.10 20.28 -33.12
N LEU A 328 -7.85 20.09 -32.67
CA LEU A 328 -7.07 21.14 -31.99
C LEU A 328 -6.67 22.29 -32.93
N SER A 329 -6.55 22.05 -34.23
CA SER A 329 -6.21 23.08 -35.22
C SER A 329 -7.39 24.01 -35.58
N VAL A 330 -8.63 23.61 -35.27
CA VAL A 330 -9.86 24.37 -35.61
C VAL A 330 -10.25 25.37 -34.52
N PHE A 331 -9.61 25.35 -33.35
CA PHE A 331 -9.83 26.38 -32.34
C PHE A 331 -8.94 27.61 -32.60
N PRO A 332 -9.50 28.76 -33.05
CA PRO A 332 -8.72 29.97 -33.21
C PRO A 332 -8.26 30.45 -31.83
N ARG A 333 -6.94 30.47 -31.64
CA ARG A 333 -6.27 31.11 -30.50
C ARG A 333 -6.63 32.60 -30.44
N ARG A 334 -7.70 32.96 -29.74
CA ARG A 334 -7.89 34.33 -29.22
C ARG A 334 -7.08 34.46 -27.93
N PHE A 335 -5.80 34.77 -28.06
CA PHE A 335 -5.05 35.39 -26.97
C PHE A 335 -5.17 36.92 -27.10
N PRO A 336 -5.61 37.64 -26.05
CA PRO A 336 -5.49 39.08 -26.03
C PRO A 336 -4.03 39.46 -25.72
N THR A 337 -3.36 40.10 -26.68
CA THR A 337 -2.10 40.79 -26.49
C THR A 337 -2.36 42.10 -25.72
N ALA A 338 -2.16 42.09 -24.42
CA ALA A 338 -2.00 43.33 -23.65
C ALA A 338 -0.53 43.76 -23.71
N ALA A 339 -0.25 44.72 -24.60
CA ALA A 339 1.01 45.45 -24.64
C ALA A 339 1.04 46.46 -23.48
N ALA A 340 1.93 46.25 -22.50
CA ALA A 340 2.26 47.24 -21.49
C ALA A 340 3.47 48.04 -21.98
N SER A 341 3.22 49.26 -22.46
CA SER A 341 4.23 50.27 -22.76
C SER A 341 4.78 50.85 -21.46
N PHE A 342 6.06 50.54 -21.16
CA PHE A 342 6.84 51.23 -20.14
C PHE A 342 7.66 52.34 -20.83
N SER A 343 7.21 53.58 -20.70
CA SER A 343 7.93 54.79 -21.10
C SER A 343 8.92 55.18 -20.01
N PHE A 344 10.20 55.20 -20.35
CA PHE A 344 11.30 55.68 -19.51
C PHE A 344 11.66 57.09 -20.00
N GLU A 345 11.10 58.12 -19.36
CA GLU A 345 11.57 59.50 -19.51
C GLU A 345 12.69 59.74 -18.49
N GLN A 346 13.91 59.94 -18.97
CA GLN A 346 15.00 60.55 -18.19
C GLN A 346 15.36 61.87 -18.88
N SER A 347 14.87 62.96 -18.30
CA SER A 347 15.23 64.33 -18.64
C SER A 347 16.47 64.78 -17.86
N ILE A 348 17.50 65.07 -18.65
CA ILE A 348 18.58 66.06 -18.53
C ILE A 348 18.43 67.08 -17.39
N LEU A 349 19.48 67.21 -16.57
CA LEU A 349 19.81 68.42 -15.80
C LEU A 349 21.33 68.50 -15.62
N GLU A 350 21.98 69.32 -16.43
CA GLU A 350 23.06 70.29 -16.14
C GLU A 350 23.49 70.94 -17.48
N PRO A 351 23.84 72.23 -17.56
CA PRO A 351 24.89 72.83 -16.72
C PRO A 351 24.64 74.27 -16.22
N ASN A 352 25.40 74.66 -15.19
CA ASN A 352 25.73 76.05 -14.90
C ASN A 352 27.12 76.36 -15.48
N MET A 353 27.16 77.10 -16.60
CA MET A 353 28.05 78.23 -16.89
C MET A 353 27.39 79.10 -17.94
#